data_AF-E6QP22-F1
#
_entry.id   AF-E6QP22-F1
#
_cell.length_a   1.000
_cell.length_b   1.000
_cell.length_c   1.000
_cell.angle_alpha   90.00
_cell.angle_beta   90.00
_cell.angle_gamma   90.00
#
_symmetry.space_group_name_H-M   'P 1'
#
loop_
_entity.id
_entity.type
_entity.pdbx_description
1 polymer ?
#
loop_
_entity_poly.entity_id
_entity_poly.type
_entity_poly.pdbx_seq_one_letter_code
_entity_poly.pdbx_strand_id
1 'polypeptide(L)'
;MSPPSTTPETRLSSSLNPSLLACSADSIYPALARTRSQNTPRQSNRSNPVQRYAEPMARLIEELKKLPGVGSKSAQRFAFHLLRSTDEDAALLADAVRALKASLRLCSVCNNVTDVDPCAYCANPVRNQRLVCVVEEPTSIASVERTRSYAGVYHVLHGTLSPLHGVGPDQLRIGNLVARVERGEIDEIILATSPTLEGEATASWLATTLRGHSVRITRIATGVPAGSDIEYADEVSMARALEGRREL
;
A
#
# COMPACT_ATOMS: atom_id res chain seq x y z
N MET A 1 -60.33 12.08 12.51
CA MET A 1 -61.55 12.61 11.89
C MET A 1 -61.15 13.57 10.78
N SER A 2 -61.77 13.38 9.61
CA SER A 2 -61.79 14.29 8.45
C SER A 2 -60.61 14.25 7.45
N PRO A 3 -60.85 13.71 6.23
CA PRO A 3 -60.25 14.15 4.95
C PRO A 3 -61.10 15.36 4.43
N PRO A 4 -61.18 15.76 3.13
CA PRO A 4 -60.42 15.49 1.90
C PRO A 4 -60.05 16.78 1.10
N SER A 5 -59.41 16.65 -0.06
CA SER A 5 -59.54 17.59 -1.21
C SER A 5 -59.06 16.86 -2.47
N THR A 6 -59.93 16.19 -3.24
CA THR A 6 -60.76 16.69 -4.36
C THR A 6 -60.15 17.77 -5.25
N THR A 7 -59.91 17.35 -6.49
CA THR A 7 -59.65 18.10 -7.72
C THR A 7 -60.88 18.92 -8.17
N PRO A 8 -60.68 19.86 -9.11
CA PRO A 8 -61.18 19.68 -10.48
C PRO A 8 -60.16 20.17 -11.54
N GLU A 9 -59.93 19.51 -12.69
CA GLU A 9 -60.73 19.50 -13.93
C GLU A 9 -61.16 20.92 -14.40
N THR A 10 -61.11 21.41 -15.65
CA THR A 10 -60.67 20.98 -17.00
C THR A 10 -60.94 22.20 -17.92
N ARG A 11 -60.12 22.43 -18.98
CA ARG A 11 -60.50 22.89 -20.36
C ARG A 11 -59.23 23.40 -21.09
N LEU A 12 -58.59 22.61 -21.96
CA LEU A 12 -58.86 22.36 -23.38
C LEU A 12 -58.88 23.59 -24.31
N SER A 13 -57.80 23.75 -25.08
CA SER A 13 -57.80 23.95 -26.55
C SER A 13 -56.34 23.85 -27.04
N SER A 14 -55.88 22.69 -27.48
CA SER A 14 -55.88 22.25 -28.89
C SER A 14 -54.93 23.05 -29.81
N SER A 15 -53.80 22.46 -30.17
CA SER A 15 -53.41 22.29 -31.59
C SER A 15 -52.11 21.50 -31.75
N LEU A 16 -52.22 20.35 -32.44
CA LEU A 16 -51.29 19.82 -33.46
C LEU A 16 -49.94 19.19 -33.01
N ASN A 17 -49.97 17.87 -32.78
CA ASN A 17 -49.37 16.77 -33.58
C ASN A 17 -47.96 16.95 -34.26
N PRO A 18 -47.24 15.87 -34.64
CA PRO A 18 -46.66 14.79 -33.82
C PRO A 18 -45.21 14.41 -34.21
N SER A 19 -44.53 13.67 -33.32
CA SER A 19 -43.69 12.49 -33.63
C SER A 19 -42.33 12.62 -34.36
N LEU A 20 -41.40 11.78 -33.86
CA LEU A 20 -40.24 11.14 -34.51
C LEU A 20 -38.91 11.93 -34.45
N LEU A 21 -37.94 11.48 -33.65
CA LEU A 21 -36.97 10.41 -33.88
C LEU A 21 -35.75 10.89 -34.70
N ALA A 22 -34.57 10.55 -34.16
CA ALA A 22 -33.24 10.53 -34.79
C ALA A 22 -32.46 11.85 -34.91
N CYS A 23 -31.27 11.87 -34.29
CA CYS A 23 -30.01 12.41 -34.81
C CYS A 23 -28.88 11.86 -33.91
N SER A 24 -28.19 10.77 -34.24
CA SER A 24 -27.11 10.62 -35.23
C SER A 24 -25.90 11.53 -35.01
N ALA A 25 -24.80 10.88 -34.64
CA ALA A 25 -23.42 11.00 -35.11
C ALA A 25 -22.99 12.16 -36.05
N ASP A 26 -21.69 12.45 -35.94
CA ASP A 26 -20.78 13.06 -36.92
C ASP A 26 -20.41 14.54 -36.75
N SER A 27 -19.24 14.74 -36.15
CA SER A 27 -18.17 15.65 -36.61
C SER A 27 -16.94 15.31 -35.77
N ILE A 28 -15.75 14.96 -36.27
CA ILE A 28 -14.89 15.74 -37.17
C ILE A 28 -13.83 14.76 -37.73
N TYR A 29 -13.87 14.46 -39.03
CA TYR A 29 -12.70 14.05 -39.82
C TYR A 29 -12.93 14.45 -41.28
N PRO A 30 -12.04 15.23 -41.91
CA PRO A 30 -12.03 15.35 -43.36
C PRO A 30 -11.14 14.26 -43.97
N ALA A 31 -11.69 13.56 -44.96
CA ALA A 31 -10.97 12.69 -45.87
C ALA A 31 -10.49 13.49 -47.08
N LEU A 32 -9.21 13.38 -47.46
CA LEU A 32 -8.78 13.51 -48.86
C LEU A 32 -7.64 12.53 -49.16
N ALA A 33 -7.86 11.78 -50.25
CA ALA A 33 -7.03 10.71 -50.76
C ALA A 33 -5.97 11.23 -51.76
N ARG A 34 -4.81 10.55 -51.86
CA ARG A 34 -4.39 9.74 -53.04
C ARG A 34 -2.87 9.43 -53.09
N THR A 35 -2.63 8.18 -53.53
CA THR A 35 -1.53 7.64 -54.38
C THR A 35 -0.09 7.42 -53.88
N ARG A 36 0.22 6.11 -53.72
CA ARG A 36 1.46 5.34 -54.01
C ARG A 36 2.79 6.09 -54.15
N SER A 37 3.73 5.80 -53.26
CA SER A 37 5.10 5.43 -53.63
C SER A 37 5.74 4.58 -52.54
N GLN A 38 6.52 3.61 -52.98
CA GLN A 38 7.19 2.59 -52.19
C GLN A 38 8.28 3.22 -51.31
N ASN A 39 8.26 2.93 -50.00
CA ASN A 39 9.49 2.83 -49.22
C ASN A 39 9.22 2.12 -47.89
N THR A 40 9.63 0.85 -47.84
CA THR A 40 9.71 0.04 -46.63
C THR A 40 10.75 0.65 -45.68
N PRO A 41 10.40 1.03 -44.44
CA PRO A 41 11.42 1.31 -43.46
C PRO A 41 12.03 -0.02 -43.01
N ARG A 42 13.34 -0.17 -43.28
CA ARG A 42 14.20 -1.25 -42.79
C ARG A 42 13.90 -1.52 -41.31
N GLN A 43 13.30 -2.66 -41.02
CA GLN A 43 13.25 -3.21 -39.67
C GLN A 43 14.69 -3.48 -39.24
N SER A 44 15.20 -2.64 -38.35
CA SER A 44 16.46 -2.86 -37.66
C SER A 44 16.29 -4.06 -36.73
N ASN A 45 16.74 -5.19 -37.25
CA ASN A 45 16.89 -6.46 -36.59
C ASN A 45 17.76 -6.30 -35.32
N ARG A 46 17.12 -6.00 -34.18
CA ARG A 46 17.69 -6.23 -32.85
C ARG A 46 17.16 -7.57 -32.37
N SER A 47 18.04 -8.55 -32.42
CA SER A 47 17.90 -9.92 -31.90
C SER A 47 17.04 -10.00 -30.64
N ASN A 48 15.77 -10.39 -30.80
CA ASN A 48 14.91 -10.79 -29.69
C ASN A 48 15.07 -12.31 -29.51
N PRO A 49 15.59 -12.81 -28.39
CA PRO A 49 15.82 -14.24 -28.22
C PRO A 49 14.47 -14.98 -28.21
N VAL A 50 14.24 -15.75 -29.27
CA VAL A 50 13.25 -16.84 -29.42
C VAL A 50 11.96 -16.64 -28.61
N GLN A 51 10.95 -16.06 -29.24
CA GLN A 51 9.58 -16.02 -28.70
C GLN A 51 9.01 -17.44 -28.69
N ARG A 52 9.28 -18.19 -27.60
CA ARG A 52 8.86 -19.59 -27.39
C ARG A 52 7.36 -19.76 -27.10
N TYR A 53 6.63 -18.66 -26.88
CA TYR A 53 5.23 -18.67 -26.49
C TYR A 53 4.42 -17.64 -27.27
N ALA A 54 3.12 -17.89 -27.42
CA ALA A 54 2.18 -16.93 -28.00
C ALA A 54 2.21 -15.61 -27.21
N GLU A 55 1.93 -14.50 -27.90
CA GLU A 55 2.05 -13.15 -27.34
C GLU A 55 1.30 -12.94 -26.00
N PRO A 56 0.04 -13.38 -25.82
CA PRO A 56 -0.67 -13.22 -24.54
C PRO A 56 0.01 -13.95 -23.37
N MET A 57 0.57 -15.13 -23.66
CA MET A 57 1.27 -15.96 -22.68
C MET A 57 2.60 -15.33 -22.26
N ALA A 58 3.38 -14.84 -23.23
CA ALA A 58 4.65 -14.17 -22.97
C ALA A 58 4.45 -12.91 -22.11
N ARG A 59 3.41 -12.12 -22.41
CA ARG A 59 3.04 -10.94 -21.62
C ARG A 59 2.72 -11.30 -20.17
N LEU A 60 1.91 -12.33 -19.92
CA LEU A 60 1.57 -12.76 -18.56
C LEU A 60 2.81 -13.21 -17.78
N ILE A 61 3.72 -13.97 -18.42
CA ILE A 61 4.97 -14.41 -17.79
C ILE A 61 5.84 -13.22 -17.37
N GLU A 62 5.98 -12.21 -18.23
CA GLU A 62 6.78 -11.03 -17.91
C GLU A 62 6.16 -10.17 -16.78
N GLU A 63 4.84 -10.06 -16.70
CA GLU A 63 4.19 -9.38 -15.57
C GLU A 63 4.38 -10.15 -14.26
N LEU A 64 4.24 -11.48 -14.28
CA LEU A 64 4.43 -12.31 -13.08
C LEU A 64 5.88 -12.30 -12.57
N LYS A 65 6.87 -12.15 -13.46
CA LYS A 65 8.29 -12.04 -13.10
C LYS A 65 8.63 -10.78 -12.30
N LYS A 66 7.78 -9.74 -12.35
CA LYS A 66 8.01 -8.50 -11.58
C LYS A 66 7.68 -8.68 -10.09
N LEU A 67 6.98 -9.75 -9.72
CA LEU A 67 6.64 -10.02 -8.33
C LEU A 67 7.87 -10.52 -7.56
N PRO A 68 8.10 -10.04 -6.33
CA PRO A 68 9.23 -10.49 -5.52
C PRO A 68 9.10 -12.00 -5.24
N GLY A 69 10.21 -12.73 -5.42
CA GLY A 69 10.26 -14.18 -5.23
C GLY A 69 9.78 -15.03 -6.42
N VAL A 70 9.34 -14.41 -7.52
CA VAL A 70 8.87 -15.13 -8.72
C VAL A 70 9.93 -15.07 -9.83
N GLY A 71 10.68 -16.16 -9.99
CA GLY A 71 11.62 -16.33 -11.11
C GLY A 71 10.93 -16.80 -12.41
N SER A 72 11.66 -16.80 -13.53
CA SER A 72 11.14 -17.16 -14.86
C SER A 72 10.44 -18.53 -14.91
N LYS A 73 10.99 -19.54 -14.21
CA LYS A 73 10.39 -20.89 -14.15
C LYS A 73 9.06 -20.89 -13.38
N SER A 74 8.98 -20.17 -12.27
CA SER A 74 7.76 -20.06 -11.46
C SER A 74 6.68 -19.27 -12.20
N ALA A 75 7.04 -18.14 -12.82
CA ALA A 75 6.15 -17.35 -13.65
C ALA A 75 5.54 -18.18 -14.80
N GLN A 76 6.37 -18.98 -15.48
CA GLN A 76 5.89 -19.91 -16.50
C GLN A 76 4.90 -20.93 -15.92
N ARG A 77 5.21 -21.55 -14.78
CA ARG A 77 4.30 -22.51 -14.13
C ARG A 77 2.95 -21.88 -13.77
N PHE A 78 2.95 -20.65 -13.24
CA PHE A 78 1.73 -19.92 -12.92
C PHE A 78 0.92 -19.57 -14.18
N ALA A 79 1.58 -19.11 -15.24
CA ALA A 79 0.91 -18.81 -16.50
C ALA A 79 0.23 -20.04 -17.12
N PHE A 80 0.88 -21.21 -17.11
CA PHE A 80 0.27 -22.46 -17.59
C PHE A 80 -0.83 -22.98 -16.66
N HIS A 81 -0.75 -22.70 -15.36
CA HIS A 81 -1.82 -23.03 -14.43
C HIS A 81 -3.07 -22.19 -14.71
N LEU A 82 -2.92 -20.88 -14.91
CA LEU A 82 -4.02 -19.96 -15.28
C LEU A 82 -4.62 -20.26 -16.66
N LEU A 83 -3.82 -20.76 -17.61
CA LEU A 83 -4.35 -21.22 -18.91
C LEU A 83 -5.26 -22.45 -18.76
N ARG A 84 -5.07 -23.26 -17.70
CA ARG A 84 -5.82 -24.48 -17.44
C ARG A 84 -6.96 -24.28 -16.44
N SER A 85 -7.03 -23.13 -15.77
CA SER A 85 -8.12 -22.81 -14.84
C SER A 85 -9.39 -22.44 -15.61
N THR A 86 -10.50 -22.33 -14.90
CA THR A 86 -11.75 -21.86 -15.50
C THR A 86 -11.66 -20.36 -15.82
N ASP A 87 -12.49 -19.89 -16.75
CA ASP A 87 -12.60 -18.46 -17.06
C ASP A 87 -13.03 -17.65 -15.82
N GLU A 88 -13.85 -18.25 -14.95
CA GLU A 88 -14.29 -17.66 -13.69
C GLU A 88 -13.14 -17.45 -12.71
N ASP A 89 -12.30 -18.46 -12.48
CA ASP A 89 -11.13 -18.35 -11.59
C ASP A 89 -10.14 -17.27 -12.08
N ALA A 90 -9.91 -17.22 -13.40
CA ALA A 90 -9.04 -16.22 -14.00
C ALA A 90 -9.60 -14.79 -13.87
N ALA A 91 -10.91 -14.62 -14.03
CA ALA A 91 -11.59 -13.35 -13.84
C ALA A 91 -11.53 -12.91 -12.36
N LEU A 92 -11.82 -13.81 -11.42
CA LEU A 92 -11.77 -13.53 -9.98
C LEU A 92 -10.37 -13.08 -9.52
N LEU A 93 -9.31 -13.73 -10.02
CA LEU A 93 -7.93 -13.32 -9.71
C LEU A 93 -7.62 -11.92 -10.29
N ALA A 94 -8.00 -11.67 -11.53
CA ALA A 94 -7.77 -10.38 -12.18
C ALA A 94 -8.51 -9.25 -11.44
N ASP A 95 -9.74 -9.50 -11.00
CA ASP A 95 -10.55 -8.55 -10.24
C ASP A 95 -9.99 -8.33 -8.84
N ALA A 96 -9.52 -9.38 -8.16
CA ALA A 96 -8.87 -9.25 -6.85
C ALA A 96 -7.65 -8.31 -6.90
N VAL A 97 -6.81 -8.45 -7.93
CA VAL A 97 -5.62 -7.58 -8.12
C VAL A 97 -6.05 -6.13 -8.39
N ARG A 98 -7.08 -5.90 -9.20
CA ARG A 98 -7.60 -4.55 -9.49
C ARG A 98 -8.23 -3.92 -8.25
N ALA A 99 -9.09 -4.67 -7.56
CA ALA A 99 -9.78 -4.23 -6.37
C ALA A 99 -8.80 -3.82 -5.27
N LEU A 100 -7.74 -4.59 -5.04
CA LEU A 100 -6.69 -4.28 -4.06
C LEU A 100 -6.09 -2.88 -4.28
N LYS A 101 -5.79 -2.53 -5.53
CA LYS A 101 -5.22 -1.21 -5.87
C LYS A 101 -6.25 -0.08 -5.79
N ALA A 102 -7.53 -0.37 -6.01
CA ALA A 102 -8.59 0.63 -5.98
C ALA A 102 -9.11 0.90 -4.57
N SER A 103 -9.13 -0.11 -3.69
CA SER A 103 -9.74 -0.03 -2.35
C SER A 103 -8.77 0.35 -1.25
N LEU A 104 -7.49 -0.02 -1.37
CA LEU A 104 -6.51 0.24 -0.32
C LEU A 104 -5.98 1.67 -0.39
N ARG A 105 -5.98 2.30 0.77
CA ARG A 105 -5.46 3.65 1.04
C ARG A 105 -4.59 3.63 2.29
N LEU A 106 -3.94 4.75 2.55
CA LEU A 106 -3.21 4.95 3.80
C LEU A 106 -4.12 5.65 4.80
N CYS A 107 -4.10 5.19 6.05
CA CYS A 107 -4.79 5.83 7.15
C CYS A 107 -4.27 7.26 7.35
N SER A 108 -5.17 8.23 7.47
CA SER A 108 -4.84 9.64 7.68
C SER A 108 -4.05 9.91 8.97
N VAL A 109 -4.19 9.04 9.98
CA VAL A 109 -3.58 9.20 11.30
C VAL A 109 -2.21 8.52 11.41
N CYS A 110 -2.14 7.23 11.04
CA CYS A 110 -0.97 6.38 11.30
C CYS A 110 -0.26 5.88 10.05
N ASN A 111 -0.74 6.25 8.86
CA ASN A 111 -0.26 5.75 7.57
C ASN A 111 -0.33 4.23 7.40
N ASN A 112 -1.05 3.49 8.23
CA ASN A 112 -1.26 2.06 7.99
C ASN A 112 -2.08 1.83 6.71
N VAL A 113 -1.83 0.72 6.02
CA VAL A 113 -2.61 0.31 4.85
C VAL A 113 -3.97 -0.20 5.32
N THR A 114 -5.04 0.40 4.80
CA THR A 114 -6.42 0.11 5.19
C THR A 114 -7.40 0.49 4.08
N ASP A 115 -8.56 -0.14 4.08
CA ASP A 115 -9.72 0.21 3.29
C ASP A 115 -10.61 1.26 3.97
N VAL A 116 -10.53 1.41 5.29
CA VAL A 116 -11.32 2.34 6.10
C VAL A 116 -10.43 3.38 6.78
N ASP A 117 -10.77 4.66 6.65
CA ASP A 117 -10.04 5.77 7.27
C ASP A 117 -10.93 6.47 8.31
N PRO A 118 -10.55 6.54 9.60
CA PRO A 118 -9.34 5.98 10.22
C PRO A 118 -9.32 4.45 10.33
N CYS A 119 -8.12 3.85 10.35
CA CYS A 119 -7.97 2.39 10.43
C CYS A 119 -8.50 1.82 11.76
N ALA A 120 -8.75 0.51 11.78
CA ALA A 120 -9.31 -0.19 12.95
C ALA A 120 -8.50 0.01 14.25
N TYR A 121 -7.17 0.20 14.18
CA TYR A 121 -6.35 0.47 15.35
C TYR A 121 -6.53 1.88 15.90
N CYS A 122 -6.62 2.88 15.01
CA CYS A 122 -6.80 4.28 15.39
C CYS A 122 -8.23 4.56 15.86
N ALA A 123 -9.24 3.93 15.24
CA ALA A 123 -10.65 4.10 15.60
C ALA A 123 -11.05 3.38 16.90
N ASN A 124 -10.22 2.46 17.41
CA ASN A 124 -10.57 1.67 18.59
C ASN A 124 -10.41 2.48 19.90
N PRO A 125 -11.49 2.72 20.66
CA PRO A 125 -11.45 3.51 21.89
C PRO A 125 -10.81 2.76 23.08
N VAL A 126 -10.70 1.42 23.01
CA VAL A 126 -10.07 0.61 24.06
C VAL A 126 -8.55 0.79 24.05
N ARG A 127 -7.97 1.20 22.91
CA ARG A 127 -6.53 1.40 22.77
C ARG A 127 -6.10 2.75 23.30
N ASN A 128 -4.90 2.79 23.89
CA ASN A 128 -4.33 4.02 24.38
C ASN A 128 -3.74 4.83 23.23
N GLN A 129 -4.43 5.90 22.84
CA GLN A 129 -4.01 6.81 21.76
C GLN A 129 -2.74 7.62 22.09
N ARG A 130 -2.39 7.73 23.38
CA ARG A 130 -1.21 8.47 23.87
C ARG A 130 0.08 7.64 23.80
N LEU A 131 -0.03 6.34 23.53
CA LEU A 131 1.11 5.44 23.30
C LEU A 131 1.20 5.11 21.82
N VAL A 132 2.33 5.47 21.18
CA VAL A 132 2.52 5.27 19.74
C VAL A 132 3.74 4.38 19.48
N CYS A 133 3.52 3.26 18.78
CA CYS A 133 4.58 2.37 18.31
C CYS A 133 4.90 2.68 16.84
N VAL A 134 6.10 3.17 16.60
CA VAL A 134 6.60 3.53 15.26
C VAL A 134 7.25 2.30 14.64
N VAL A 135 6.76 1.91 13.46
CA VAL A 135 7.22 0.75 12.69
C VAL A 135 7.64 1.15 11.27
N GLU A 136 8.53 0.38 10.67
CA GLU A 136 9.03 0.62 9.31
C GLU A 136 7.96 0.34 8.26
N GLU A 137 7.34 -0.85 8.34
CA GLU A 137 6.42 -1.38 7.35
C GLU A 137 5.08 -1.79 7.97
N PRO A 138 3.95 -1.78 7.22
CA PRO A 138 2.65 -2.23 7.71
C PRO A 138 2.65 -3.68 8.20
N THR A 139 3.47 -4.53 7.59
CA THR A 139 3.60 -5.95 7.95
C THR A 139 4.14 -6.16 9.35
N SER A 140 4.96 -5.22 9.86
CA SER A 140 5.53 -5.28 11.21
C SER A 140 4.47 -5.14 12.31
N ILE A 141 3.35 -4.47 12.02
CA ILE A 141 2.22 -4.35 12.96
C ILE A 141 1.70 -5.74 13.36
N ALA A 142 1.56 -6.64 12.38
CA ALA A 142 1.04 -7.99 12.62
C ALA A 142 1.94 -8.78 13.59
N SER A 143 3.25 -8.54 13.58
CA SER A 143 4.19 -9.16 14.50
C SER A 143 4.03 -8.66 15.94
N VAL A 144 3.82 -7.34 16.12
CA VAL A 144 3.58 -6.76 17.44
C VAL A 144 2.22 -7.21 17.99
N GLU A 145 1.17 -7.18 17.17
CA GLU A 145 -0.19 -7.60 17.57
C GLU A 145 -0.24 -9.08 17.99
N ARG A 146 0.57 -9.94 17.37
CA ARG A 146 0.65 -11.37 17.74
C ARG A 146 1.09 -11.57 19.19
N THR A 147 1.84 -10.63 19.77
CA THR A 147 2.26 -10.70 21.18
C THR A 147 1.09 -10.48 22.15
N ARG A 148 0.02 -9.80 21.73
CA ARG A 148 -1.13 -9.38 22.55
C ARG A 148 -0.76 -8.53 23.79
N SER A 149 0.49 -8.08 23.89
CA SER A 149 0.99 -7.31 25.04
C SER A 149 0.94 -5.80 24.82
N TYR A 150 0.72 -5.37 23.59
CA TYR A 150 0.70 -3.96 23.23
C TYR A 150 -0.73 -3.42 23.11
N ALA A 151 -1.05 -2.39 23.89
CA ALA A 151 -2.39 -1.78 23.93
C ALA A 151 -2.45 -0.37 23.30
N GLY A 152 -1.35 0.11 22.71
CA GLY A 152 -1.30 1.42 22.07
C GLY A 152 -1.70 1.40 20.60
N VAL A 153 -1.38 2.50 19.91
CA VAL A 153 -1.61 2.66 18.47
C VAL A 153 -0.30 2.71 17.69
N TYR A 154 -0.39 2.62 16.37
CA TYR A 154 0.79 2.52 15.51
C TYR A 154 1.06 3.82 14.75
N HIS A 155 2.25 3.90 14.19
CA HIS A 155 2.63 4.83 13.14
C HIS A 155 3.58 4.14 12.16
N VAL A 156 3.27 4.15 10.87
CA VAL A 156 4.05 3.47 9.83
C VAL A 156 4.87 4.48 9.03
N LEU A 157 6.16 4.23 8.92
CA LEU A 157 7.11 5.10 8.20
C LEU A 157 7.13 4.86 6.69
N HIS A 158 6.80 3.64 6.24
CA HIS A 158 6.95 3.14 4.85
C HIS A 158 8.40 3.18 4.37
N GLY A 159 9.29 2.64 5.20
CA GLY A 159 10.71 2.47 4.89
C GLY A 159 11.63 2.94 6.01
N THR A 160 12.92 2.96 5.67
CA THR A 160 14.04 3.35 6.54
C THR A 160 14.92 4.38 5.85
N LEU A 161 15.70 5.13 6.63
CA LEU A 161 16.76 5.98 6.11
C LEU A 161 17.86 5.12 5.51
N SER A 162 18.12 5.31 4.21
CA SER A 162 19.21 4.63 3.52
C SER A 162 19.96 5.61 2.63
N PRO A 163 21.09 6.17 3.10
CA PRO A 163 21.94 7.06 2.31
C PRO A 163 22.44 6.40 1.03
N LEU A 164 22.69 5.08 1.07
CA LEU A 164 23.16 4.30 -0.09
C LEU A 164 22.12 4.21 -1.20
N HIS A 165 20.83 4.14 -0.84
CA HIS A 165 19.72 4.10 -1.79
C HIS A 165 19.13 5.49 -2.07
N GLY A 166 19.73 6.57 -1.53
CA GLY A 166 19.24 7.94 -1.69
C GLY A 166 17.89 8.20 -1.01
N VAL A 167 17.52 7.37 -0.04
CA VAL A 167 16.27 7.52 0.73
C VAL A 167 16.53 8.46 1.90
N GLY A 168 16.08 9.71 1.73
CA GLY A 168 16.17 10.75 2.74
C GLY A 168 14.95 10.83 3.66
N PRO A 169 14.99 11.66 4.71
CA PRO A 169 13.89 11.79 5.66
C PRO A 169 12.56 12.27 5.06
N ASP A 170 12.62 13.09 4.01
CA ASP A 170 11.44 13.62 3.32
C ASP A 170 10.61 12.52 2.61
N GLN A 171 11.24 11.37 2.34
CA GLN A 171 10.58 10.21 1.74
C GLN A 171 9.87 9.35 2.80
N LEU A 172 10.25 9.49 4.07
CA LEU A 172 9.59 8.80 5.18
C LEU A 172 8.32 9.55 5.58
N ARG A 173 7.28 8.78 5.93
CA ARG A 173 5.98 9.33 6.31
C ARG A 173 5.96 9.80 7.77
N ILE A 174 6.78 10.79 8.09
CA ILE A 174 6.95 11.32 9.46
C ILE A 174 6.07 12.53 9.79
N GLY A 175 5.58 13.26 8.79
CA GLY A 175 4.84 14.51 9.01
C GLY A 175 3.63 14.36 9.95
N ASN A 176 2.84 13.30 9.78
CA ASN A 176 1.69 13.02 10.65
C ASN A 176 2.10 12.70 12.10
N LEU A 177 3.26 12.07 12.30
CA LEU A 177 3.78 11.78 13.64
C LEU A 177 4.18 13.07 14.36
N VAL A 178 4.96 13.92 13.67
CA VAL A 178 5.42 15.20 14.22
C VAL A 178 4.23 16.10 14.57
N ALA A 179 3.25 16.21 13.68
CA ALA A 179 2.03 17.00 13.95
C ALA A 179 1.25 16.49 15.18
N ARG A 180 1.18 15.17 15.40
CA ARG A 180 0.53 14.60 16.60
C ARG A 180 1.32 14.89 17.88
N VAL A 181 2.65 14.87 17.78
CA VAL A 181 3.55 15.22 18.89
C VAL A 181 3.43 16.70 19.25
N GLU A 182 3.40 17.59 18.26
CA GLU A 182 3.26 19.04 18.45
C GLU A 182 1.92 19.41 19.11
N ARG A 183 0.85 18.67 18.80
CA ARG A 183 -0.47 18.84 19.45
C ARG A 183 -0.52 18.35 20.91
N GLY A 184 0.54 17.69 21.41
CA GLY A 184 0.59 17.18 22.78
C GLY A 184 -0.33 15.97 23.02
N GLU A 185 -0.68 15.24 21.97
CA GLU A 185 -1.59 14.09 22.03
C GLU A 185 -0.89 12.79 22.46
N ILE A 186 0.45 12.78 22.50
CA ILE A 186 1.29 11.59 22.69
C ILE A 186 2.15 11.74 23.94
N ASP A 187 2.12 10.75 24.83
CA ASP A 187 2.98 10.69 26.01
C ASP A 187 4.27 9.92 25.74
N GLU A 188 4.16 8.84 24.97
CA GLU A 188 5.28 7.95 24.68
C GLU A 188 5.30 7.49 23.23
N ILE A 189 6.50 7.52 22.67
CA ILE A 189 6.83 6.97 21.35
C ILE A 189 7.80 5.82 21.54
N ILE A 190 7.36 4.63 21.13
CA ILE A 190 8.16 3.41 21.11
C ILE A 190 8.71 3.24 19.69
N LEU A 191 10.02 3.32 19.53
CA LEU A 191 10.69 3.12 18.25
C LEU A 191 10.94 1.63 18.03
N ALA A 192 10.06 1.00 17.25
CA ALA A 192 10.10 -0.41 16.86
C ALA A 192 10.60 -0.61 15.41
N THR A 193 11.60 0.17 15.01
CA THR A 193 12.35 -0.09 13.76
C THR A 193 13.29 -1.29 13.96
N SER A 194 13.61 -1.98 12.87
CA SER A 194 14.44 -3.18 12.86
C SER A 194 15.82 -2.89 13.45
N PRO A 195 16.46 -3.87 14.11
CA PRO A 195 17.82 -3.72 14.67
C PRO A 195 18.91 -3.84 13.58
N THR A 196 18.69 -3.22 12.42
CA THR A 196 19.64 -3.12 11.32
C THR A 196 20.33 -1.75 11.35
N LEU A 197 21.44 -1.58 10.61
CA LEU A 197 22.15 -0.30 10.54
C LEU A 197 21.21 0.86 10.14
N GLU A 198 20.37 0.62 9.13
CA GLU A 198 19.40 1.60 8.61
C GLU A 198 18.27 1.87 9.61
N GLY A 199 17.76 0.81 10.25
CA GLY A 199 16.71 0.93 11.27
C GLY A 199 17.19 1.67 12.53
N GLU A 200 18.42 1.42 12.98
CA GLU A 200 19.06 2.14 14.09
C GLU A 200 19.34 3.60 13.75
N ALA A 201 19.85 3.87 12.54
CA ALA A 201 20.04 5.24 12.07
C ALA A 201 18.71 6.01 12.04
N THR A 202 17.64 5.35 11.54
CA THR A 202 16.29 5.91 11.52
C THR A 202 15.76 6.20 12.92
N ALA A 203 15.93 5.26 13.86
CA ALA A 203 15.51 5.44 15.25
C ALA A 203 16.26 6.58 15.95
N SER A 204 17.58 6.63 15.80
CA SER A 204 18.41 7.70 16.38
C SER A 204 18.08 9.07 15.81
N TRP A 205 17.84 9.13 14.50
CA TRP A 205 17.41 10.35 13.82
C TRP A 205 16.01 10.81 14.30
N LEU A 206 15.04 9.91 14.40
CA LEU A 206 13.71 10.21 14.95
C LEU A 206 13.80 10.70 16.40
N ALA A 207 14.60 10.03 17.23
CA ALA A 207 14.81 10.42 18.62
C ALA A 207 15.45 11.80 18.75
N THR A 208 16.35 12.17 17.84
CA THR A 208 16.97 13.50 17.82
C THR A 208 15.99 14.57 17.37
N THR A 209 15.18 14.27 16.35
CA THR A 209 14.17 15.19 15.81
C THR A 209 13.06 15.48 16.82
N LEU A 210 12.63 14.47 17.58
CA LEU A 210 11.52 14.58 18.52
C LEU A 210 11.93 15.01 19.93
N ARG A 211 13.24 15.09 20.23
CA ARG A 211 13.79 15.41 21.55
C ARG A 211 13.39 16.79 22.09
N GLY A 212 12.97 17.72 21.22
CA GLY A 212 12.50 19.06 21.58
C GLY A 212 11.07 19.12 22.12
N HIS A 213 10.32 18.01 22.08
CA HIS A 213 8.94 17.94 22.55
C HIS A 213 8.85 17.23 23.90
N SER A 214 7.75 17.45 24.62
CA SER A 214 7.47 16.82 25.92
C SER A 214 6.96 15.37 25.76
N VAL A 215 7.72 14.52 25.06
CA VAL A 215 7.34 13.13 24.77
C VAL A 215 8.45 12.20 25.22
N ARG A 216 8.07 11.11 25.89
CA ARG A 216 9.00 10.04 26.26
C ARG A 216 9.31 9.20 25.04
N ILE A 217 10.58 9.06 24.68
CA ILE A 217 11.00 8.23 23.55
C ILE A 217 11.68 6.98 24.12
N THR A 218 11.17 5.81 23.74
CA THR A 218 11.71 4.51 24.15
C THR A 218 12.06 3.67 22.93
N ARG A 219 13.03 2.77 23.10
CA ARG A 219 13.50 1.83 22.07
C ARG A 219 13.09 0.42 22.49
N ILE A 220 12.65 -0.40 21.53
CA ILE A 220 12.43 -1.83 21.80
C ILE A 220 13.74 -2.49 22.23
N ALA A 221 13.64 -3.47 23.14
CA ALA A 221 14.82 -4.18 23.62
C ALA A 221 15.44 -5.01 22.48
N THR A 222 16.77 -4.97 22.39
CA THR A 222 17.57 -5.81 21.49
C THR A 222 18.49 -6.69 22.32
N GLY A 223 18.68 -7.94 21.90
CA GLY A 223 19.49 -8.90 22.64
C GLY A 223 19.18 -10.35 22.26
N VAL A 224 19.61 -11.26 23.14
CA VAL A 224 19.45 -12.70 22.97
C VAL A 224 17.97 -13.08 23.03
N PRO A 225 17.42 -13.81 22.02
CA PRO A 225 16.02 -14.19 22.01
C PRO A 225 15.70 -15.15 23.18
N ALA A 226 14.46 -15.08 23.68
CA ALA A 226 14.03 -15.97 24.75
C ALA A 226 14.02 -17.43 24.24
N GLY A 227 14.63 -18.34 25.01
CA GLY A 227 14.69 -19.77 24.68
C GLY A 227 15.83 -20.18 23.75
N SER A 228 16.73 -19.27 23.37
CA SER A 228 18.02 -19.66 22.76
C SER A 228 19.08 -19.89 23.83
N ASP A 229 19.93 -20.91 23.64
CA ASP A 229 21.11 -21.07 24.47
C ASP A 229 22.13 -19.96 24.18
N ILE A 230 22.81 -19.48 25.22
CA ILE A 230 23.80 -18.39 25.11
C ILE A 230 24.96 -18.77 24.16
N GLU A 231 25.31 -20.06 24.09
CA GLU A 231 26.35 -20.58 23.20
C GLU A 231 26.03 -20.36 21.70
N TYR A 232 24.74 -20.26 21.35
CA TYR A 232 24.30 -20.05 19.98
C TYR A 232 23.93 -18.58 19.68
N ALA A 233 24.10 -17.67 20.64
CA ALA A 233 23.88 -16.26 20.42
C ALA A 233 25.03 -15.66 19.58
N ASP A 234 24.70 -14.84 18.58
CA ASP A 234 25.71 -14.11 17.83
C ASP A 234 26.36 -13.01 18.70
N GLU A 235 27.60 -12.67 18.36
CA GLU A 235 28.41 -11.72 19.13
C GLU A 235 27.74 -10.34 19.25
N VAL A 236 26.99 -9.90 18.24
CA VAL A 236 26.32 -8.59 18.23
C VAL A 236 25.12 -8.61 19.19
N SER A 237 24.27 -9.63 19.11
CA SER A 237 23.15 -9.82 20.06
C SER A 237 23.65 -9.97 21.49
N MET A 238 24.80 -10.63 21.69
CA MET A 238 25.42 -10.76 23.01
C MET A 238 25.91 -9.41 23.53
N ALA A 239 26.65 -8.64 22.72
CA ALA A 239 27.10 -7.31 23.10
C ALA A 239 25.90 -6.42 23.50
N ARG A 240 24.81 -6.45 22.73
CA ARG A 240 23.58 -5.70 23.02
C ARG A 240 22.90 -6.12 24.31
N ALA A 241 22.81 -7.43 24.58
CA ALA A 241 22.21 -7.92 25.81
C ALA A 241 23.07 -7.58 27.05
N LEU A 242 24.41 -7.54 26.94
CA LEU A 242 25.30 -7.09 28.02
C LEU A 242 25.20 -5.58 28.28
N GLU A 243 25.12 -4.77 27.22
CA GLU A 243 24.88 -3.33 27.31
C GLU A 243 23.52 -3.03 27.96
N GLY A 244 22.48 -3.77 27.57
CA GLY A 244 21.10 -3.62 28.04
C GLY A 244 20.75 -4.36 29.33
N ARG A 245 21.74 -4.85 30.10
CA ARG A 245 21.50 -5.59 31.34
C ARG A 245 20.76 -4.73 32.37
N ARG A 246 19.83 -5.35 33.09
CA ARG A 246 19.00 -4.69 34.10
C ARG A 246 19.38 -5.18 35.50
N GLU A 247 19.34 -4.29 36.47
CA GLU A 247 19.41 -4.64 37.90
C GLU A 247 18.11 -5.35 38.31
N LEU A 248 18.21 -6.28 39.27
CA LEU A 248 17.09 -7.07 39.80
C LEU A 248 16.71 -6.59 41.20
#